data_AF-A0A653DZ98-F1
#
_entry.id   AF-A0A653DZ98-F1
#
_cell.length_a   1.000
_cell.length_b   1.000
_cell.length_c   1.000
_cell.angle_alpha   90.00
_cell.angle_beta   90.00
_cell.angle_gamma   90.00
#
_symmetry.space_group_name_H-M   'P 1'
#
loop_
_entity.id
_entity.type
_entity.pdbx_description
1 polymer ?
#
loop_
_entity_poly.entity_id
_entity_poly.type
_entity_poly.pdbx_seq_one_letter_code
_entity_poly.pdbx_strand_id
1 'polypeptide(L)'
;CYYLGGLEESATGILGEMSKPLSWSMPSDKICQKLKKKDNQICELHYDVEIDLKTVDLKKLKVRDLKKILNDWGEECEGCIEKSEYLKRIEALKSKHTEL
;
A
#
# COMPACT_ATOMS: atom_id res chain seq x y z
N CYS A 1 13.99 4.24 1.32
CA CYS A 1 15.44 4.46 1.18
C CYS A 1 15.77 5.72 0.37
N TYR A 2 15.26 5.85 -0.87
CA TYR A 2 15.52 7.01 -1.73
C TYR A 2 15.31 8.38 -1.04
N TYR A 3 14.12 8.64 -0.50
CA TYR A 3 13.78 9.91 0.17
C TYR A 3 14.56 10.18 1.47
N LEU A 4 15.24 9.16 2.02
CA LEU A 4 16.02 9.32 3.24
C LEU A 4 17.49 9.62 2.97
N GLY A 5 17.98 9.53 1.74
CA GLY A 5 19.42 9.60 1.48
C GLY A 5 20.15 8.28 1.67
N GLY A 6 19.44 7.16 1.50
CA GLY A 6 20.00 5.82 1.67
C GLY A 6 20.49 5.16 0.39
N LEU A 7 20.38 5.83 -0.76
CA LEU A 7 20.83 5.35 -2.07
C LEU A 7 21.84 6.34 -2.66
N GLU A 8 22.70 5.88 -3.58
CA GLU A 8 23.72 6.73 -4.21
C GLU A 8 23.08 7.85 -5.05
N GLU A 9 21.94 7.56 -5.68
CA GLU A 9 21.15 8.52 -6.47
C GLU A 9 20.23 9.41 -5.62
N SER A 10 20.19 9.24 -4.30
CA SER A 10 19.32 10.03 -3.44
C SER A 10 19.69 11.51 -3.41
N ALA A 11 18.71 12.38 -3.63
CA ALA A 11 18.89 13.84 -3.54
C ALA A 11 18.92 14.38 -2.09
N THR A 12 18.49 13.59 -1.10
CA THR A 12 18.39 14.01 0.31
C THR A 12 19.50 13.38 1.16
N GLY A 13 19.79 13.97 2.33
CA GLY A 13 20.87 13.52 3.23
C GLY A 13 20.40 13.33 4.68
N ILE A 14 19.16 12.88 4.88
CA ILE A 14 18.49 12.87 6.20
C ILE A 14 18.49 11.49 6.90
N LEU A 15 19.26 10.52 6.40
CA LEU A 15 19.29 9.15 6.92
C LEU A 15 19.63 9.10 8.42
N GLY A 16 20.48 10.04 8.87
CA GLY A 16 20.84 10.22 10.28
C GLY A 16 19.65 10.53 11.20
N GLU A 17 18.59 11.16 10.68
CA GLU A 17 17.38 11.48 11.44
C GLU A 17 16.52 10.25 11.70
N MET A 18 16.73 9.17 10.93
CA MET A 18 16.14 7.86 11.19
C MET A 18 17.09 6.97 12.00
N SER A 19 18.37 6.88 11.61
CA SER A 19 19.32 5.90 12.18
C SER A 19 19.71 6.20 13.63
N LYS A 20 19.92 7.47 13.99
CA LYS A 20 20.25 7.87 15.37
C LYS A 20 19.14 7.54 16.37
N PRO A 21 17.88 7.98 16.19
CA PRO A 21 16.83 7.63 17.14
C PRO A 21 16.54 6.12 17.17
N LEU A 22 16.69 5.42 16.04
CA LEU A 22 16.57 3.96 16.00
C LEU A 22 17.65 3.27 16.86
N SER A 23 18.89 3.78 16.84
CA SER A 23 20.02 3.22 17.62
C SER A 23 19.81 3.28 19.15
N TRP A 24 18.96 4.19 19.62
CA TRP A 24 18.59 4.31 21.03
C TRP A 24 17.18 3.79 21.31
N SER A 25 16.69 2.88 20.46
CA SER A 25 15.41 2.18 20.60
C SER A 25 14.17 3.08 20.59
N MET A 26 14.22 4.23 19.91
CA MET A 26 13.01 5.02 19.67
C MET A 26 12.04 4.22 18.78
N PRO A 27 10.74 4.16 19.12
CA PRO A 27 9.76 3.45 18.31
C PRO A 27 9.68 4.00 16.88
N SER A 28 9.59 3.08 15.91
CA SER A 28 9.52 3.42 14.47
C SER A 28 8.40 4.40 14.14
N ASP A 29 7.23 4.26 14.75
CA ASP A 29 6.10 5.18 14.55
C ASP A 29 6.46 6.63 14.91
N LYS A 30 7.18 6.82 16.02
CA LYS A 30 7.65 8.14 16.46
C LYS A 30 8.73 8.71 15.55
N ILE A 31 9.59 7.84 15.01
CA ILE A 31 10.59 8.24 14.02
C ILE A 31 9.89 8.70 12.73
N CYS A 32 8.92 7.94 12.23
CA CYS A 32 8.12 8.31 11.06
C CYS A 32 7.38 9.64 11.25
N GLN A 33 6.77 9.87 12.42
CA GLN A 33 6.13 11.15 12.74
C GLN A 33 7.11 12.34 12.69
N LYS A 34 8.36 12.14 13.11
CA LYS A 34 9.41 13.17 13.03
C LYS A 34 9.87 13.39 11.59
N LEU A 35 10.06 12.32 10.83
CA LEU A 35 10.45 12.37 9.41
C LEU A 35 9.38 13.07 8.56
N LYS A 36 8.10 12.81 8.83
CA LYS A 36 6.95 13.47 8.16
C LYS A 36 7.02 15.00 8.24
N LYS A 37 7.52 15.56 9.35
CA LYS A 37 7.65 17.01 9.52
C LYS A 37 8.77 17.61 8.67
N LYS A 38 9.76 16.80 8.26
CA LYS A 38 10.88 17.23 7.41
C LYS A 38 10.56 17.07 5.94
N ASP A 39 9.99 15.91 5.60
CA ASP A 39 9.62 15.58 4.24
C ASP A 39 8.35 14.72 4.27
N ASN A 40 7.26 15.31 3.79
CA ASN A 40 5.96 14.65 3.75
C ASN A 40 5.93 13.53 2.69
N GLN A 41 6.76 13.60 1.65
CA GLN A 41 6.81 12.61 0.57
C GLN A 41 7.15 11.22 1.09
N ILE A 42 7.92 11.13 2.19
CA ILE A 42 8.23 9.88 2.88
C ILE A 42 6.95 9.15 3.34
N CYS A 43 5.95 9.90 3.82
CA CYS A 43 4.68 9.34 4.30
C CYS A 43 3.60 9.25 3.22
N GLU A 44 3.81 9.88 2.06
CA GLU A 44 2.93 9.76 0.91
C GLU A 44 3.26 8.55 0.03
N LEU A 45 4.44 7.95 0.26
CA LEU A 45 4.85 6.71 -0.38
C LEU A 45 3.95 5.56 0.08
N HIS A 46 3.02 5.19 -0.80
CA HIS A 46 2.21 4.01 -0.66
C HIS A 46 2.75 2.97 -1.64
N TYR A 47 3.20 1.84 -1.12
CA TYR A 47 3.41 0.68 -1.95
C TYR A 47 2.06 0.02 -2.20
N ASP A 48 1.86 -0.36 -3.44
CA ASP A 48 0.74 -1.19 -3.82
C ASP A 48 0.79 -2.49 -3.01
N VAL A 49 -0.15 -2.65 -2.09
CA VAL A 49 -0.28 -3.89 -1.32
C VAL A 49 -0.66 -4.97 -2.32
N GLU A 50 0.19 -5.97 -2.49
CA GLU A 50 -0.18 -7.21 -3.15
C GLU A 50 -1.27 -7.86 -2.30
N ILE A 51 -2.51 -7.78 -2.80
CA ILE A 51 -3.65 -8.31 -2.08
C ILE A 51 -3.64 -9.81 -2.29
N ASP A 52 -3.23 -10.54 -1.25
CA ASP A 52 -3.34 -12.00 -1.23
C ASP A 52 -4.82 -12.37 -1.12
N LEU A 53 -5.43 -12.65 -2.27
CA LEU A 53 -6.86 -12.93 -2.40
C LEU A 53 -7.29 -14.19 -1.63
N LYS A 54 -6.36 -15.08 -1.27
CA LYS A 54 -6.64 -16.30 -0.51
C LYS A 54 -6.92 -16.00 0.97
N THR A 55 -6.21 -15.05 1.56
CA THR A 55 -6.28 -14.74 3.00
C THR A 55 -7.02 -13.45 3.33
N VAL A 56 -7.18 -12.54 2.37
CA VAL A 56 -7.82 -11.24 2.61
C VAL A 56 -9.34 -11.35 2.73
N ASP A 57 -9.91 -10.65 3.71
CA ASP A 57 -11.35 -10.46 3.81
C ASP A 57 -11.78 -9.32 2.90
N LEU A 58 -12.35 -9.66 1.73
CA LEU A 58 -12.78 -8.70 0.71
C LEU A 58 -13.75 -7.65 1.28
N LYS A 59 -14.57 -8.00 2.30
CA LYS A 59 -15.54 -7.07 2.90
C LYS A 59 -14.86 -5.94 3.66
N LYS A 60 -13.63 -6.12 4.14
CA LYS A 60 -12.85 -5.09 4.85
C LYS A 60 -12.15 -4.10 3.91
N LEU A 61 -12.01 -4.44 2.63
CA LEU A 61 -11.36 -3.59 1.64
C LEU A 61 -12.23 -2.38 1.25
N LYS A 62 -11.60 -1.28 0.82
CA LYS A 62 -12.33 -0.12 0.29
C LYS A 62 -12.67 -0.35 -1.19
N VAL A 63 -13.66 0.39 -1.71
CA VAL A 63 -14.03 0.30 -3.14
C VAL A 63 -12.84 0.57 -4.06
N ARG A 64 -11.91 1.44 -3.66
CA ARG A 64 -10.67 1.68 -4.40
C ARG A 64 -9.80 0.43 -4.54
N ASP A 65 -9.65 -0.33 -3.46
CA ASP A 65 -8.84 -1.57 -3.45
C ASP A 65 -9.54 -2.65 -4.27
N LEU A 66 -10.87 -2.76 -4.18
CA LEU A 66 -11.67 -3.68 -4.99
C LEU A 66 -11.55 -3.38 -6.50
N LYS A 67 -11.60 -2.10 -6.89
CA LYS A 67 -11.37 -1.68 -8.29
C LYS A 67 -9.98 -2.05 -8.76
N LYS A 68 -8.98 -1.91 -7.90
CA LYS A 68 -7.60 -2.25 -8.23
C LYS A 68 -7.43 -3.75 -8.49
N ILE A 69 -8.03 -4.62 -7.66
CA ILE A 69 -8.03 -6.09 -7.88
C ILE A 69 -8.58 -6.42 -9.27
N LEU A 70 -9.73 -5.84 -9.63
CA LEU A 70 -10.34 -6.05 -10.93
C LEU A 70 -9.41 -5.60 -12.06
N ASN A 71 -8.82 -4.41 -11.94
CA ASN A 71 -7.87 -3.88 -12.91
C ASN A 71 -6.60 -4.74 -13.04
N ASP A 72 -6.07 -5.27 -11.93
CA ASP A 72 -4.92 -6.18 -11.92
C ASP A 72 -5.23 -7.51 -12.63
N TRP A 73 -6.49 -7.94 -12.63
CA TRP A 73 -6.96 -9.09 -13.43
C TRP A 73 -7.32 -8.73 -14.88
N GLY A 74 -7.25 -7.44 -15.27
CA GLY A 74 -7.70 -6.96 -16.57
C GLY A 74 -9.22 -7.00 -16.76
N GLU A 75 -9.97 -7.03 -15.66
CA GLU A 75 -11.43 -7.07 -15.64
C GLU A 75 -11.95 -5.71 -15.19
N GLU A 76 -12.98 -5.18 -15.86
CA GLU A 76 -13.68 -3.98 -15.41
C GLU A 76 -15.12 -4.34 -15.03
N CYS A 77 -15.69 -3.63 -14.04
CA CYS A 77 -17.10 -3.77 -13.74
C CYS A 77 -17.87 -2.57 -14.31
N GLU A 78 -18.41 -2.74 -15.52
CA GLU A 78 -19.33 -1.80 -16.15
C GLU A 78 -20.66 -1.82 -15.38
N GLY A 79 -20.92 -0.77 -14.59
CA GLY A 79 -22.17 -0.59 -13.85
C GLY A 79 -22.13 -0.90 -12.35
N CYS A 80 -20.99 -1.33 -11.79
CA CYS A 80 -20.87 -1.43 -10.33
C CYS A 80 -20.86 -0.04 -9.69
N ILE A 81 -21.93 0.31 -8.98
CA ILE A 81 -22.07 1.58 -8.23
C ILE A 81 -21.84 1.30 -6.74
N GLU A 82 -22.33 0.18 -6.25
CA GLU A 82 -22.26 -0.20 -4.85
C GLU A 82 -21.10 -1.15 -4.55
N LYS A 83 -20.56 -1.05 -3.34
CA LYS A 83 -19.48 -1.92 -2.85
C LYS A 83 -19.85 -3.41 -2.93
N SER A 84 -21.10 -3.75 -2.68
CA SER A 84 -21.63 -5.12 -2.74
C SER A 84 -21.52 -5.72 -4.16
N GLU A 85 -21.65 -4.92 -5.21
CA GLU A 85 -21.54 -5.36 -6.60
C GLU A 85 -20.10 -5.69 -6.97
N TYR A 86 -19.15 -4.83 -6.57
CA TYR A 86 -17.72 -5.10 -6.72
C TYR A 86 -17.32 -6.39 -6.01
N LEU A 87 -17.83 -6.64 -4.80
CA LEU A 87 -17.57 -7.87 -4.06
C LEU A 87 -18.07 -9.10 -4.80
N LYS A 88 -19.30 -9.08 -5.30
CA LYS A 88 -19.87 -10.20 -6.07
C LYS A 88 -19.06 -10.49 -7.34
N ARG A 89 -18.65 -9.44 -8.06
CA ARG A 89 -17.83 -9.59 -9.27
C ARG A 89 -16.48 -10.20 -8.95
N ILE A 90 -15.84 -9.74 -7.88
CA ILE A 90 -14.55 -10.27 -7.43
C ILE A 90 -14.69 -11.71 -6.96
N GLU A 91 -15.71 -12.08 -6.19
CA GLU A 91 -15.92 -13.48 -5.78
C GLU A 91 -16.17 -14.42 -6.96
N ALA A 92 -16.89 -13.96 -7.99
CA ALA A 92 -17.12 -14.75 -9.21
C ALA A 92 -15.84 -14.95 -10.05
N LEU A 93 -14.95 -13.95 -10.07
CA LEU A 93 -13.68 -14.03 -10.79
C LEU A 93 -12.57 -14.69 -9.95
N LYS A 94 -12.67 -14.62 -8.62
CA LYS A 94 -11.68 -15.16 -7.69
C LYS A 94 -11.42 -16.64 -7.95
N SER A 95 -12.45 -17.46 -8.17
CA SER A 95 -12.29 -18.87 -8.54
C SER A 95 -11.46 -19.02 -9.82
N LYS A 96 -11.82 -18.28 -10.87
CA LYS A 96 -11.14 -18.32 -12.18
C LYS A 96 -9.65 -17.90 -12.12
N HIS A 97 -9.29 -16.95 -11.26
CA HIS A 97 -7.93 -16.38 -11.19
C HIS A 97 -7.08 -16.92 -10.03
N THR A 98 -7.65 -17.70 -9.11
CA THR A 98 -6.93 -18.25 -7.93
C THR A 98 -6.74 -19.77 -7.99
N GLU A 99 -7.34 -20.45 -8.97
CA GLU A 99 -7.27 -21.92 -9.18
C GLU A 99 -6.16 -22.38 -10.15
N LEU A 100 -5.08 -21.60 -10.33
CA LEU A 100 -3.85 -22.03 -11.01
C LEU A 100 -2.67 -22.07 -10.02
#